data_AF-A0A2V7S4K6-F1
#
_entry.id   AF-A0A2V7S4K6-F1
#
_cell.length_a   1.000
_cell.length_b   1.000
_cell.length_c   1.000
_cell.angle_alpha   90.00
_cell.angle_beta   90.00
_cell.angle_gamma   90.00
#
_symmetry.space_group_name_H-M   'P 1'
#
loop_
_entity.id
_entity.type
_entity.pdbx_description
1 polymer ?
#
loop_
_entity_poly.entity_id
_entity_poly.type
_entity_poly.pdbx_seq_one_letter_code
_entity_poly.pdbx_strand_id
1 'polypeptide(L)'
;MRRQTNLPQPSADPVLQRYETQFRALRAQLAELWFFCKGTILQRRLTCGKPACACAATPARRHGPYFEWTYKVAGKTVNVRLAAEEAAAYREAAAQWRRLRTLLRRLEGLSRRALKRKGRLLRSR
;
A
#
# COMPACT_ATOMS: atom_id res chain seq x y z
N MET A 1 4.16 -16.23 -28.57
CA MET A 1 3.33 -17.29 -27.96
C MET A 1 2.50 -16.71 -26.82
N ARG A 2 1.21 -16.40 -27.05
CA ARG A 2 0.31 -15.93 -25.98
C ARG A 2 -0.07 -17.13 -25.10
N ARG A 3 0.37 -17.16 -23.84
CA ARG A 3 -0.19 -18.09 -22.85
C ARG A 3 -1.69 -17.80 -22.76
N GLN A 4 -2.52 -18.74 -23.19
CA GLN A 4 -3.93 -18.71 -22.85
C GLN A 4 -4.00 -18.80 -21.32
N THR A 5 -4.21 -17.67 -20.66
CA THR A 5 -4.62 -17.66 -19.26
C THR A 5 -6.01 -18.28 -19.25
N ASN A 6 -6.10 -19.56 -18.95
CA ASN A 6 -7.36 -20.26 -18.78
C ASN A 6 -8.06 -19.59 -17.59
N LEU A 7 -8.89 -18.58 -17.86
CA LEU A 7 -9.68 -17.94 -16.81
C LEU A 7 -10.60 -19.03 -16.26
N PRO A 8 -10.68 -19.20 -14.93
CA PRO A 8 -11.62 -20.16 -14.38
C PRO A 8 -13.02 -19.85 -14.90
N GLN A 9 -13.66 -20.87 -15.48
CA GLN A 9 -15.04 -20.81 -15.95
C GLN A 9 -15.95 -20.35 -14.80
N PRO A 10 -16.93 -19.49 -15.06
CA PRO A 10 -17.83 -19.00 -14.03
C PRO A 10 -18.59 -20.15 -13.36
N SER A 11 -18.64 -20.14 -12.04
CA SER A 11 -19.32 -21.19 -11.27
C SER A 11 -20.83 -21.22 -11.54
N ALA A 12 -21.47 -22.39 -11.51
CA ALA A 12 -22.93 -22.52 -11.56
C ALA A 12 -23.62 -22.13 -10.23
N ASP A 13 -22.89 -22.18 -9.11
CA ASP A 13 -23.41 -21.76 -7.80
C ASP A 13 -23.53 -20.23 -7.70
N PRO A 14 -24.71 -19.66 -7.39
CA PRO A 14 -24.93 -18.21 -7.43
C PRO A 14 -24.13 -17.44 -6.36
N VAL A 15 -23.77 -18.07 -5.25
CA VAL A 15 -22.91 -17.44 -4.23
C VAL A 15 -21.47 -17.33 -4.74
N LEU A 16 -20.96 -18.38 -5.37
CA LEU A 16 -19.65 -18.35 -6.01
C LEU A 16 -19.57 -17.33 -7.16
N GLN A 17 -20.61 -17.21 -8.00
CA GLN A 17 -20.67 -16.19 -9.05
C GLN A 17 -20.53 -14.77 -8.49
N ARG A 18 -21.22 -14.46 -7.38
CA ARG A 18 -21.09 -13.17 -6.69
C ARG A 18 -19.66 -12.92 -6.24
N TYR A 19 -18.99 -13.93 -5.67
CA TYR A 19 -17.59 -13.81 -5.27
C TYR A 19 -16.65 -13.63 -6.46
N GLU A 20 -16.86 -14.33 -7.57
CA GLU A 20 -16.06 -14.17 -8.79
C GLU A 20 -16.20 -12.77 -9.39
N THR A 21 -17.41 -12.22 -9.42
CA THR A 21 -17.67 -10.84 -9.89
C THR A 21 -17.02 -9.82 -8.97
N GLN A 22 -17.17 -9.95 -7.66
CA GLN A 22 -16.48 -9.08 -6.69
C GLN A 22 -14.94 -9.19 -6.81
N PHE A 23 -14.43 -10.39 -7.06
CA PHE A 23 -12.99 -10.62 -7.21
C PHE A 23 -12.46 -9.93 -8.48
N ARG A 24 -13.19 -10.05 -9.61
CA ARG A 24 -12.85 -9.36 -10.85
C ARG A 24 -12.84 -7.84 -10.67
N ALA A 25 -13.82 -7.27 -9.98
CA ALA A 25 -13.87 -5.84 -9.69
C ALA A 25 -12.68 -5.36 -8.84
N LEU A 26 -12.32 -6.11 -7.78
CA LEU A 26 -11.15 -5.79 -6.96
C LEU A 26 -9.83 -5.95 -7.72
N ARG A 27 -9.74 -6.94 -8.61
CA ARG A 27 -8.57 -7.13 -9.48
C ARG A 27 -8.42 -5.99 -10.48
N ALA A 28 -9.52 -5.46 -11.02
CA ALA A 28 -9.46 -4.28 -11.89
C ALA A 28 -8.87 -3.07 -11.14
N GLN A 29 -9.26 -2.85 -9.88
CA GLN A 29 -8.69 -1.78 -9.04
C GLN A 29 -7.19 -1.94 -8.76
N LEU A 30 -6.64 -3.17 -8.81
CA LEU A 30 -5.20 -3.38 -8.72
C LEU A 30 -4.48 -2.90 -9.99
N ALA A 31 -5.09 -3.04 -11.16
CA ALA A 31 -4.50 -2.62 -12.43
C ALA A 31 -4.40 -1.09 -12.57
N GLU A 32 -5.18 -0.34 -11.78
CA GLU A 32 -5.14 1.12 -11.71
C GLU A 32 -4.05 1.66 -10.76
N LEU A 33 -3.34 0.79 -10.05
CA LEU A 33 -2.27 1.23 -9.16
C LEU A 33 -1.06 1.70 -9.98
N TRP A 34 -0.43 2.79 -9.52
CA TRP A 34 0.86 3.26 -10.02
C TRP A 34 1.98 2.98 -9.01
N PHE A 35 3.16 3.58 -9.20
CA PHE A 35 4.30 3.42 -8.29
C PHE A 35 3.88 3.59 -6.81
N PHE A 36 4.32 2.63 -5.99
CA PHE A 36 4.02 2.60 -4.57
C PHE A 36 5.27 2.26 -3.78
N CYS A 37 5.36 2.80 -2.57
CA CYS A 37 6.41 2.44 -1.62
C CYS A 37 5.84 2.30 -0.21
N LYS A 38 6.28 1.26 0.49
CA LYS A 38 6.01 1.13 1.93
C LYS A 38 6.81 2.19 2.68
N GLY A 39 6.22 2.78 3.71
CA GLY A 39 6.93 3.61 4.66
C GLY A 39 6.13 4.82 5.11
N THR A 40 6.80 5.69 5.86
CA THR A 40 6.23 6.92 6.42
C THR A 40 7.09 8.09 5.98
N ILE A 41 6.43 9.18 5.55
CA ILE A 41 7.10 10.43 5.22
C ILE A 41 6.97 11.33 6.45
N LEU A 42 8.10 11.74 7.02
CA LEU A 42 8.18 12.68 8.12
C LEU A 42 8.59 14.05 7.61
N GLN A 43 8.02 15.09 8.21
CA GLN A 43 8.40 16.47 8.00
C GLN A 43 8.92 17.02 9.32
N ARG A 44 10.14 17.55 9.33
CA ARG A 44 10.80 18.02 10.55
C ARG A 44 11.33 19.44 10.38
N ARG A 45 11.24 20.23 11.46
CA ARG A 45 12.04 21.43 11.63
C ARG A 45 13.09 21.16 12.71
N LEU A 46 14.36 21.40 12.40
CA LEU A 46 15.52 20.99 13.20
C LEU A 46 16.32 22.20 13.69
N THR A 47 17.05 22.02 14.78
CA THR A 47 18.10 22.95 15.22
C THR A 47 19.39 22.65 14.46
N CYS A 48 20.25 23.67 14.27
CA CYS A 48 21.53 23.51 13.55
C CYS A 48 22.72 23.16 14.46
N GLY A 49 22.53 23.07 15.77
CA GLY A 49 23.58 22.76 16.75
C GLY A 49 24.52 23.92 17.10
N LYS A 50 24.42 25.08 16.41
CA LYS A 50 25.23 26.27 16.74
C LYS A 50 24.65 26.99 17.97
N PRO A 51 25.44 27.23 19.04
CA PRO A 51 24.93 27.84 20.29
C PRO A 51 24.30 29.23 20.09
N ALA A 52 24.88 30.05 19.22
CA ALA A 52 24.41 31.41 18.96
C ALA A 52 23.23 31.49 17.98
N CYS A 53 22.76 30.37 17.44
CA CYS A 53 21.67 30.39 16.46
C CYS A 53 20.30 30.46 17.15
N ALA A 54 19.45 31.40 16.72
CA ALA A 54 18.07 31.56 17.22
C ALA A 54 17.22 30.27 17.12
N CYS A 55 17.57 29.34 16.23
CA CYS A 55 16.87 28.06 16.13
C CYS A 55 16.92 27.23 17.43
N ALA A 56 17.93 27.45 18.29
CA ALA A 56 18.10 26.72 19.55
C ALA A 56 17.06 27.13 20.60
N ALA A 57 16.81 28.43 20.73
CA ALA A 57 15.90 28.98 21.74
C ALA A 57 14.47 29.17 21.22
N THR A 58 14.27 29.39 19.91
CA THR A 58 12.98 29.75 19.33
C THR A 58 12.48 28.67 18.36
N PRO A 59 11.47 27.85 18.73
CA PRO A 59 10.94 26.79 17.87
C PRO A 59 10.48 27.26 16.48
N ALA A 60 9.89 28.46 16.38
CA ALA A 60 9.45 29.04 15.10
C ALA A 60 10.62 29.33 14.14
N ARG A 61 11.84 29.51 14.67
CA ARG A 61 13.08 29.77 13.92
C ARG A 61 13.86 28.50 13.56
N ARG A 62 13.31 27.31 13.83
CA ARG A 62 13.95 26.04 13.45
C ARG A 62 14.03 25.87 11.94
N HIS A 63 15.15 25.31 11.48
CA HIS A 63 15.45 25.11 10.07
C HIS A 63 14.60 24.00 9.46
N GLY A 64 14.32 24.10 8.17
CA GLY A 64 13.50 23.15 7.43
C GLY A 64 12.34 23.84 6.72
N PRO A 65 11.34 23.08 6.24
CA PRO A 65 11.14 21.66 6.54
C PRO A 65 12.16 20.74 5.86
N TYR A 66 12.65 19.77 6.61
CA TYR A 66 13.35 18.60 6.09
C TYR A 66 12.36 17.45 5.95
N PHE A 67 12.48 16.69 4.87
CA PHE A 67 11.65 15.52 4.64
C PHE A 67 12.47 14.24 4.72
N GLU A 68 11.88 13.22 5.35
CA GLU A 68 12.50 11.91 5.50
C GLU A 68 11.48 10.84 5.17
N TRP A 69 11.82 9.92 4.26
CA TRP A 69 11.08 8.69 4.06
C TRP A 69 11.73 7.57 4.87
N THR A 70 10.93 6.93 5.72
CA THR A 70 11.39 5.90 6.64
C THR A 70 10.62 4.60 6.42
N TYR A 71 11.34 3.49 6.33
CA TYR A 71 10.73 2.17 6.12
C TYR A 71 11.55 1.05 6.76
N LYS A 72 10.95 -0.14 6.84
CA LYS A 72 11.58 -1.33 7.40
C LYS A 72 11.93 -2.33 6.31
N VAL A 73 13.18 -2.77 6.26
CA VAL A 73 13.67 -3.89 5.45
C VAL A 73 14.48 -4.84 6.34
N ALA A 74 14.17 -6.13 6.31
CA ALA A 74 14.82 -7.15 7.16
C ALA A 74 14.98 -6.74 8.65
N GLY A 75 13.91 -6.20 9.26
CA GLY A 75 13.91 -5.74 10.66
C GLY A 75 14.58 -4.38 10.93
N LYS A 76 15.44 -3.90 10.02
CA LYS A 76 16.19 -2.65 10.15
C LYS A 76 15.38 -1.46 9.63
N THR A 77 15.56 -0.30 10.27
CA THR A 77 14.99 0.97 9.78
C THR A 77 15.94 1.59 8.77
N VAL A 78 15.41 1.92 7.59
CA VAL A 78 16.09 2.71 6.58
C VAL A 78 15.46 4.10 6.58
N ASN A 79 16.30 5.14 6.58
CA ASN A 79 15.90 6.53 6.49
C ASN A 79 16.53 7.13 5.24
N VAL A 80 15.72 7.77 4.41
CA VAL A 80 16.15 8.48 3.20
C VAL A 80 15.72 9.93 3.33
N ARG A 81 16.67 10.86 3.20
CA ARG A 81 16.34 12.28 3.14
C ARG A 81 15.79 12.61 1.75
N LEU A 82 14.76 13.45 1.73
CA LEU A 82 14.09 13.86 0.51
C LEU A 82 14.13 15.38 0.36
N ALA A 83 14.26 15.84 -0.87
CA ALA A 83 13.90 17.20 -1.25
C ALA A 83 12.38 17.41 -1.09
N ALA A 84 11.95 18.67 -1.10
CA ALA A 84 10.54 19.01 -0.91
C ALA A 84 9.66 18.46 -2.04
N GLU A 85 10.17 18.51 -3.26
CA GLU A 85 9.54 18.04 -4.48
C GLU A 85 9.41 16.51 -4.46
N GLU A 86 10.45 15.80 -4.01
CA GLU A 86 10.44 14.34 -3.86
C GLU A 86 9.44 13.89 -2.78
N ALA A 87 9.32 14.66 -1.68
CA ALA A 87 8.42 14.32 -0.59
C ALA A 87 6.95 14.22 -1.03
N ALA A 88 6.53 15.03 -2.00
CA ALA A 88 5.18 14.94 -2.59
C ALA A 88 4.98 13.59 -3.31
N ALA A 89 5.90 13.21 -4.21
CA ALA A 89 5.85 11.95 -4.92
C ALA A 89 5.86 10.73 -3.98
N TYR A 90 6.69 10.77 -2.93
CA TYR A 90 6.73 9.70 -1.93
C TYR A 90 5.44 9.62 -1.09
N ARG A 91 4.77 10.74 -0.78
CA ARG A 91 3.47 10.73 -0.09
C ARG A 91 2.40 10.04 -0.93
N GLU A 92 2.37 10.31 -2.23
CA GLU A 92 1.47 9.64 -3.17
C GLU A 92 1.78 8.16 -3.27
N ALA A 93 3.05 7.79 -3.43
CA ALA A 93 3.47 6.39 -3.46
C ALA A 93 3.14 5.64 -2.16
N ALA A 94 3.25 6.29 -1.00
CA ALA A 94 2.82 5.73 0.28
C ALA A 94 1.29 5.56 0.36
N ALA A 95 0.52 6.45 -0.27
CA ALA A 95 -0.93 6.30 -0.38
C ALA A 95 -1.30 5.12 -1.29
N GLN A 96 -0.64 4.96 -2.44
CA GLN A 96 -0.81 3.81 -3.33
C GLN A 96 -0.48 2.49 -2.60
N TRP A 97 0.57 2.47 -1.78
CA TRP A 97 0.89 1.30 -0.94
C TRP A 97 -0.23 0.95 0.04
N ARG A 98 -0.84 1.95 0.70
CA ARG A 98 -1.99 1.72 1.59
C ARG A 98 -3.19 1.16 0.82
N ARG A 99 -3.46 1.68 -0.39
CA ARG A 99 -4.52 1.19 -1.28
C ARG A 99 -4.26 -0.26 -1.67
N LEU A 100 -3.06 -0.58 -2.16
CA LEU A 100 -2.63 -1.94 -2.48
C LEU A 100 -2.86 -2.91 -1.32
N ARG A 101 -2.37 -2.58 -0.13
CA ARG A 101 -2.51 -3.44 1.06
C ARG A 101 -3.96 -3.70 1.42
N THR A 102 -4.84 -2.71 1.24
CA THR A 102 -6.28 -2.88 1.47
C THR A 102 -6.92 -3.77 0.39
N LEU A 103 -6.57 -3.58 -0.89
CA LEU A 103 -7.06 -4.43 -1.98
C LEU A 103 -6.65 -5.89 -1.80
N LEU A 104 -5.38 -6.15 -1.47
CA LEU A 104 -4.87 -7.50 -1.23
C LEU A 104 -5.60 -8.20 -0.07
N ARG A 105 -5.81 -7.52 1.06
CA ARG A 105 -6.58 -8.07 2.19
C ARG A 105 -8.02 -8.42 1.79
N ARG A 106 -8.66 -7.58 0.98
CA ARG A 106 -10.03 -7.82 0.49
C ARG A 106 -10.09 -9.01 -0.46
N LEU A 107 -9.16 -9.10 -1.40
CA LEU A 107 -9.04 -10.22 -2.33
C LEU A 107 -8.82 -11.53 -1.57
N GLU A 108 -7.86 -11.57 -0.66
CA GLU A 108 -7.58 -12.74 0.18
C GLU A 108 -8.81 -13.16 1.01
N GLY A 109 -9.47 -12.19 1.66
CA GLY A 109 -10.71 -12.44 2.40
C GLY A 109 -11.84 -13.02 1.53
N LEU A 110 -11.98 -12.54 0.30
CA LEU A 110 -12.96 -13.03 -0.65
C LEU A 110 -12.61 -14.44 -1.15
N SER A 111 -11.35 -14.70 -1.47
CA SER A 111 -10.84 -16.02 -1.85
C SER A 111 -11.10 -17.05 -0.76
N ARG A 112 -10.84 -16.73 0.51
CA ARG A 112 -11.16 -17.63 1.64
C ARG A 112 -12.64 -18.03 1.68
N ARG A 113 -13.55 -17.06 1.49
CA ARG A 113 -14.99 -17.34 1.48
C ARG A 113 -15.40 -18.20 0.29
N ALA A 114 -14.87 -17.92 -0.90
CA ALA A 114 -15.14 -18.69 -2.10
C ALA A 114 -14.65 -20.14 -1.97
N LEU A 115 -13.42 -20.35 -1.48
CA LEU A 115 -12.87 -21.68 -1.23
C LEU A 115 -13.67 -22.45 -0.18
N LYS A 116 -14.10 -21.78 0.90
CA LYS A 116 -14.99 -22.39 1.91
C LYS A 116 -16.33 -22.85 1.29
N ARG A 117 -16.94 -22.03 0.43
CA ARG A 117 -18.19 -22.39 -0.28
C ARG A 117 -17.96 -23.56 -1.23
N LYS A 118 -16.92 -23.50 -2.06
CA LYS A 118 -16.55 -24.56 -3.00
C LYS A 118 -16.32 -25.89 -2.26
N GLY A 119 -15.58 -25.85 -1.16
CA GLY A 119 -15.34 -27.05 -0.33
C GLY A 119 -16.63 -27.64 0.27
N ARG A 120 -17.62 -26.81 0.64
CA ARG A 120 -18.93 -27.31 1.09
C ARG A 120 -19.67 -28.02 -0.03
N LEU A 121 -19.72 -27.41 -1.23
CA LEU A 121 -20.38 -28.00 -2.40
C LEU A 121 -19.75 -29.32 -2.84
N LEU A 122 -18.43 -29.46 -2.71
CA LEU A 122 -17.72 -30.71 -3.03
C LEU A 122 -18.00 -31.83 -2.02
N ARG A 123 -18.35 -31.51 -0.77
CA ARG A 123 -18.71 -32.51 0.25
C ARG A 123 -20.20 -32.87 0.26
N SER A 124 -21.03 -32.09 -0.41
CA SER A 124 -22.47 -32.32 -0.53
C SER A 124 -22.87 -32.96 -1.86
N ARG A 125 -21.87 -33.38 -2.65
CA ARG A 125 -22.02 -34.21 -3.85
C ARG A 125 -21.55 -35.60 -3.50
#